data_AF-A0A3B0T0N2-F1
#
_entry.id   AF-A0A3B0T0N2-F1
#
_cell.length_a   1.000
_cell.length_b   1.000
_cell.length_c   1.000
_cell.angle_alpha   90.00
_cell.angle_beta   90.00
_cell.angle_gamma   90.00
#
_symmetry.space_group_name_H-M   'P 1'
#
loop_
_entity.id
_entity.type
_entity.pdbx_description
1 polymer ?
#
loop_
_entity_poly.entity_id
_entity_poly.type
_entity_poly.pdbx_seq_one_letter_code
_entity_poly.pdbx_strand_id
1 'polypeptide(L)'
;MIEIVPNEPKYFEFIRSLRNDERVNGGFIEQATITAQQQFAYMLRYADRYVVGLYDGVPAGYAGSIEGDIRVCTHPDYQGLGLGRALIAEIVERFPGSRARVKVGNHASLRLFESCGFTATFILFEPPGGELTNPSGEE
;
A
#
# COMPACT_ATOMS: atom_id res chain seq x y z
N MET A 1 -9.72 17.96 -5.82
CA MET A 1 -9.38 18.15 -4.39
C MET A 1 -9.08 16.81 -3.77
N ILE A 2 -8.01 16.70 -2.99
CA ILE A 2 -7.64 15.45 -2.30
C ILE A 2 -8.23 15.46 -0.89
N GLU A 3 -8.83 14.34 -0.50
CA GLU A 3 -9.34 14.10 0.85
C GLU A 3 -8.89 12.72 1.33
N ILE A 4 -8.47 12.60 2.59
CA ILE A 4 -8.14 11.30 3.19
C ILE A 4 -9.22 10.95 4.20
N VAL A 5 -9.84 9.79 4.02
CA VAL A 5 -10.98 9.33 4.84
C VAL A 5 -10.66 7.97 5.49
N PRO A 6 -11.30 7.65 6.63
CA PRO A 6 -11.21 6.31 7.21
C PRO A 6 -11.67 5.23 6.21
N ASN A 7 -11.04 4.07 6.28
CA ASN A 7 -11.48 2.91 5.49
C ASN A 7 -12.75 2.30 6.10
N GLU A 8 -13.84 2.37 5.36
CA GLU A 8 -15.16 1.83 5.71
C GLU A 8 -15.54 0.67 4.78
N PRO A 9 -16.52 -0.19 5.14
CA PRO A 9 -16.93 -1.33 4.32
C PRO A 9 -17.23 -1.00 2.85
N LYS A 10 -17.74 0.21 2.57
CA LYS A 10 -18.02 0.69 1.21
C LYS A 10 -16.78 0.78 0.31
N TYR A 11 -15.57 0.86 0.87
CA TYR A 11 -14.31 0.96 0.13
C TYR A 11 -13.55 -0.36 0.02
N PHE A 12 -14.00 -1.43 0.67
CA PHE A 12 -13.25 -2.70 0.69
C PHE A 12 -13.08 -3.28 -0.72
N GLU A 13 -14.11 -3.16 -1.55
CA GLU A 13 -14.11 -3.63 -2.93
C GLU A 13 -13.22 -2.78 -3.84
N PHE A 14 -13.17 -1.46 -3.60
CA PHE A 14 -12.24 -0.57 -4.28
C PHE A 14 -10.79 -0.97 -4.00
N ILE A 15 -10.43 -1.17 -2.72
CA ILE A 15 -9.08 -1.59 -2.34
C ILE A 15 -8.73 -2.95 -2.97
N ARG A 16 -9.67 -3.91 -2.97
CA ARG A 16 -9.46 -5.23 -3.59
C ARG A 16 -9.22 -5.13 -5.09
N SER A 17 -10.06 -4.37 -5.78
CA SER A 17 -9.97 -4.17 -7.23
C SER A 17 -8.65 -3.53 -7.60
N LEU A 18 -8.22 -2.50 -6.85
CA LEU A 18 -6.95 -1.84 -7.09
C LEU A 18 -5.75 -2.74 -6.77
N ARG A 19 -5.82 -3.59 -5.74
CA ARG A 19 -4.76 -4.59 -5.45
C ARG A 19 -4.60 -5.65 -6.54
N ASN A 20 -5.70 -5.99 -7.20
CA ASN A 20 -5.72 -6.96 -8.30
C ASN A 20 -5.49 -6.32 -9.68
N ASP A 21 -5.40 -4.99 -9.80
CA ASP A 21 -5.23 -4.30 -11.07
C ASP A 21 -3.83 -4.58 -11.65
N GLU A 22 -3.78 -5.18 -12.83
CA GLU A 22 -2.56 -5.60 -13.52
C GLU A 22 -1.58 -4.45 -13.82
N ARG A 23 -2.08 -3.20 -13.86
CA ARG A 23 -1.24 -2.02 -14.11
C ARG A 23 -0.39 -1.64 -12.90
N VAL A 24 -0.77 -2.09 -11.70
CA VAL A 24 -0.06 -1.77 -10.45
C VAL A 24 0.38 -3.01 -9.68
N ASN A 25 -0.19 -4.19 -9.96
CA ASN A 25 0.03 -5.39 -9.15
C ASN A 25 1.53 -5.72 -9.02
N GLY A 26 2.33 -5.59 -10.09
CA GLY A 26 3.76 -5.88 -10.12
C GLY A 26 4.59 -5.08 -9.11
N GLY A 27 4.06 -3.94 -8.63
CA GLY A 27 4.67 -3.13 -7.59
C GLY A 27 4.60 -3.74 -6.18
N PHE A 28 3.64 -4.64 -5.91
CA PHE A 28 3.49 -5.30 -4.61
C PHE A 28 4.47 -6.45 -4.43
N ILE A 29 4.97 -6.62 -3.20
CA ILE A 29 5.89 -7.71 -2.85
C ILE A 29 5.20 -9.06 -3.05
N GLU A 30 4.02 -9.23 -2.45
CA GLU A 30 3.20 -10.43 -2.61
C GLU A 30 2.29 -10.30 -3.84
N GLN A 31 2.41 -11.27 -4.75
CA GLN A 31 1.54 -11.41 -5.92
C GLN A 31 0.50 -12.48 -5.62
N ALA A 32 -0.74 -12.07 -5.36
CA ALA A 32 -1.86 -12.99 -5.19
C ALA A 32 -3.16 -12.35 -5.67
N THR A 33 -4.00 -13.11 -6.36
CA THR A 33 -5.37 -12.68 -6.64
C THR A 33 -6.21 -12.77 -5.38
N ILE A 34 -6.75 -11.64 -4.95
CA ILE A 34 -7.53 -11.54 -3.72
C ILE A 34 -9.02 -11.66 -4.03
N THR A 35 -9.65 -12.70 -3.49
CA THR A 35 -11.10 -12.89 -3.60
C THR A 35 -11.86 -11.90 -2.71
N ALA A 36 -13.13 -11.64 -3.02
CA ALA A 36 -13.98 -10.76 -2.21
C ALA A 36 -14.10 -11.24 -0.75
N GLN A 37 -14.22 -12.56 -0.54
CA GLN A 37 -14.31 -13.15 0.80
C GLN A 37 -13.02 -12.94 1.60
N GLN A 38 -11.85 -13.18 0.98
CA GLN A 38 -10.55 -12.94 1.63
C GLN A 38 -10.37 -11.46 1.98
N GLN A 39 -10.69 -10.56 1.06
CA GLN A 39 -10.63 -9.12 1.32
C GLN A 39 -11.53 -8.73 2.48
N PHE A 40 -12.79 -9.19 2.48
CA PHE A 40 -13.74 -8.83 3.52
C PHE A 40 -13.29 -9.32 4.89
N ALA A 41 -12.87 -10.58 5.00
CA ALA A 41 -12.33 -11.14 6.24
C ALA A 41 -11.08 -10.39 6.72
N TYR A 42 -10.18 -10.04 5.80
CA TYR A 42 -8.99 -9.25 6.09
C TYR A 42 -9.33 -7.84 6.60
N MET A 43 -10.26 -7.16 5.93
CA MET A 43 -10.66 -5.80 6.30
C MET A 43 -11.47 -5.74 7.60
N LEU A 44 -12.24 -6.77 7.95
CA LEU A 44 -12.86 -6.86 9.28
C LEU A 44 -11.82 -6.81 10.43
N ARG A 45 -10.62 -7.31 10.19
CA ARG A 45 -9.55 -7.35 11.19
C ARG A 45 -8.68 -6.10 11.20
N TYR A 46 -8.51 -5.45 10.05
CA TYR A 46 -7.50 -4.41 9.86
C TYR A 46 -8.02 -3.10 9.26
N ALA A 47 -9.33 -2.90 9.09
CA ALA A 47 -9.86 -1.69 8.44
C ALA A 47 -9.40 -0.40 9.10
N ASP A 48 -9.29 -0.36 10.43
CA ASP A 48 -8.77 0.75 11.23
C ASP A 48 -7.30 1.10 10.93
N ARG A 49 -6.56 0.16 10.34
CA ARG A 49 -5.17 0.32 9.89
C ARG A 49 -5.04 0.89 8.49
N TYR A 50 -6.15 1.14 7.79
CA TYR A 50 -6.17 1.69 6.44
C TYR A 50 -6.93 3.01 6.37
N VAL A 51 -6.53 3.83 5.40
CA VAL A 51 -7.23 5.03 4.95
C VAL A 51 -7.39 4.98 3.44
N VAL A 52 -8.41 5.69 2.95
CA VAL A 52 -8.72 5.81 1.53
C VAL A 52 -8.53 7.25 1.12
N GLY A 53 -7.85 7.44 -0.01
CA GLY A 53 -7.64 8.74 -0.62
C GLY A 53 -8.68 8.97 -1.70
N LEU A 54 -9.46 10.05 -1.58
CA LEU A 54 -10.41 10.50 -2.57
C LEU A 54 -9.79 11.62 -3.42
N TYR A 55 -10.09 11.62 -4.71
CA TYR A 55 -9.83 12.74 -5.61
C TYR A 55 -11.17 13.22 -6.18
N ASP A 56 -11.57 14.44 -5.82
CA ASP A 56 -12.89 15.00 -6.16
C ASP A 56 -14.05 14.09 -5.75
N GLY A 57 -13.96 13.51 -4.54
CA GLY A 57 -14.96 12.60 -3.98
C GLY A 57 -14.89 11.16 -4.51
N VAL A 58 -14.03 10.86 -5.48
CA VAL A 58 -13.88 9.52 -6.05
C VAL A 58 -12.71 8.77 -5.39
N PRO A 59 -12.88 7.52 -4.92
CA PRO A 59 -11.77 6.71 -4.43
C PRO A 59 -10.67 6.55 -5.48
N ALA A 60 -9.47 6.99 -5.15
CA ALA A 60 -8.34 7.11 -6.06
C ALA A 60 -7.04 6.50 -5.51
N GLY A 61 -7.03 6.08 -4.25
CA GLY A 61 -5.92 5.33 -3.67
C GLY A 61 -6.22 4.89 -2.25
N TYR A 62 -5.31 4.13 -1.67
CA TYR A 62 -5.38 3.75 -0.26
C TYR A 62 -3.97 3.66 0.32
N ALA A 63 -3.89 3.75 1.64
CA ALA A 63 -2.69 3.36 2.36
C ALA A 63 -3.05 2.70 3.69
N GLY A 64 -2.16 1.88 4.22
CA GLY A 64 -2.30 1.28 5.54
C GLY A 64 -0.96 0.92 6.15
N SER A 65 -0.95 0.67 7.46
CA SER A 65 0.22 0.16 8.19
C SER A 65 -0.12 -1.13 8.91
N ILE A 66 0.50 -2.23 8.47
CA ILE A 66 0.25 -3.56 8.99
C ILE A 66 1.55 -4.07 9.59
N GLU A 67 1.56 -4.31 10.89
CA GLU A 67 2.76 -4.75 11.62
C GLU A 67 3.94 -3.79 11.40
N GLY A 68 3.65 -2.50 11.23
CA GLY A 68 4.64 -1.46 10.95
C GLY A 68 5.09 -1.36 9.50
N ASP A 69 4.52 -2.15 8.58
CA ASP A 69 4.81 -2.08 7.14
C ASP A 69 3.75 -1.24 6.41
N ILE A 70 4.21 -0.14 5.78
CA ILE A 70 3.39 0.77 4.98
C ILE A 70 3.07 0.10 3.65
N ARG A 71 1.77 -0.02 3.38
CA ARG A 71 1.21 -0.46 2.11
C ARG A 71 0.49 0.72 1.50
N VAL A 72 0.93 1.18 0.33
CA VAL A 72 0.31 2.33 -0.35
C VAL A 72 0.13 2.01 -1.82
N CYS A 73 -1.03 2.38 -2.36
CA CYS A 73 -1.30 2.29 -3.78
C CYS A 73 -2.17 3.47 -4.21
N THR A 74 -1.84 4.02 -5.38
CA THR A 74 -2.67 5.03 -6.05
C THR A 74 -3.12 4.46 -7.37
N HIS A 75 -4.40 4.64 -7.66
CA HIS A 75 -5.00 4.22 -8.91
C HIS A 75 -4.24 4.86 -10.07
N PRO A 76 -3.89 4.10 -11.14
CA PRO A 76 -3.06 4.58 -12.26
C PRO A 76 -3.50 5.93 -12.81
N ASP A 77 -4.81 6.10 -12.99
CA ASP A 77 -5.40 7.29 -13.60
C ASP A 77 -5.33 8.55 -12.68
N TYR A 78 -4.90 8.38 -11.43
CA TYR A 78 -4.78 9.46 -10.44
C TYR A 78 -3.34 9.62 -9.91
N GLN A 79 -2.36 8.99 -10.56
CA GLN A 79 -0.95 9.13 -10.22
C GLN A 79 -0.40 10.51 -10.62
N GLY A 80 0.67 10.95 -9.95
CA GLY A 80 1.28 12.26 -10.21
C GLY A 80 0.50 13.47 -9.66
N LEU A 81 -0.68 13.26 -9.08
CA LEU A 81 -1.53 14.32 -8.52
C LEU A 81 -1.24 14.66 -7.04
N GLY A 82 -0.20 14.06 -6.46
CA GLY A 82 0.17 14.24 -5.04
C GLY A 82 -0.57 13.33 -4.04
N LEU A 83 -1.51 12.50 -4.50
CA LEU A 83 -2.32 11.63 -3.63
C LEU A 83 -1.48 10.65 -2.78
N GLY A 84 -0.46 10.03 -3.38
CA GLY A 84 0.40 9.10 -2.66
C GLY A 84 1.14 9.76 -1.48
N ARG A 85 1.53 11.03 -1.63
CA ARG A 85 2.19 11.79 -0.57
C ARG A 85 1.23 12.09 0.57
N ALA A 86 0.01 12.51 0.25
CA ALA A 86 -1.02 12.77 1.26
C ALA A 86 -1.36 11.49 2.05
N LEU A 87 -1.49 10.35 1.35
CA LEU A 87 -1.71 9.05 1.97
C LEU A 87 -0.58 8.63 2.93
N ILE A 88 0.68 8.78 2.52
CA ILE A 88 1.83 8.44 3.38
C ILE A 88 1.89 9.36 4.60
N ALA A 89 1.64 10.67 4.42
CA ALA A 89 1.63 11.62 5.54
C ALA A 89 0.62 11.21 6.61
N GLU A 90 -0.61 10.87 6.20
CA GLU A 90 -1.64 10.37 7.12
C GLU A 90 -1.20 9.10 7.86
N ILE A 91 -0.59 8.15 7.15
CA ILE A 91 -0.13 6.89 7.75
C ILE A 91 1.00 7.12 8.77
N VAL A 92 1.94 8.01 8.47
CA VAL A 92 3.04 8.32 9.40
C VAL A 92 2.53 9.05 10.64
N GLU A 93 1.52 9.91 10.49
CA GLU A 93 0.87 10.58 11.61
C GLU A 93 0.10 9.59 12.51
N ARG A 94 -0.70 8.70 11.91
CA ARG A 94 -1.49 7.70 12.65
C ARG A 94 -0.66 6.58 13.26
N PHE A 95 0.38 6.15 12.57
CA PHE A 95 1.22 5.01 12.95
C PHE A 95 2.70 5.41 12.94
N PRO A 96 3.14 6.23 13.92
CA PRO A 96 4.53 6.65 14.02
C PRO A 96 5.47 5.44 14.09
N GLY A 97 6.54 5.46 13.31
CA GLY A 97 7.52 4.37 13.24
C GLY A 97 7.27 3.33 12.16
N SER A 98 6.17 3.44 11.41
CA SER A 98 5.94 2.61 10.23
C SER A 98 7.04 2.80 9.18
N ARG A 99 7.42 1.71 8.51
CA ARG A 99 8.48 1.63 7.49
C ARG A 99 7.88 1.11 6.20
N ALA A 100 8.53 1.38 5.07
CA ALA A 100 8.09 0.86 3.79
C ALA A 100 9.11 -0.12 3.21
N ARG A 101 8.62 -1.26 2.71
CA ARG A 101 9.40 -2.17 1.89
C ARG A 101 9.07 -1.92 0.42
N VAL A 102 10.09 -1.63 -0.38
CA VAL A 102 9.92 -1.26 -1.79
C VAL A 102 10.85 -2.12 -2.63
N LYS A 103 10.33 -2.72 -3.70
CA LYS A 103 11.13 -3.45 -4.69
C LYS A 103 12.14 -2.48 -5.33
N VAL A 104 13.39 -2.91 -5.51
CA VAL A 104 14.46 -2.08 -6.09
C VAL A 104 14.13 -1.55 -7.51
N GLY A 105 13.36 -2.30 -8.30
CA GLY A 105 12.89 -1.87 -9.62
C GLY A 105 11.67 -0.95 -9.60
N ASN A 106 11.01 -0.76 -8.45
CA ASN A 106 9.84 0.11 -8.33
C ASN A 106 10.28 1.56 -8.07
N HIS A 107 10.87 2.18 -9.09
CA HIS A 107 11.39 3.55 -9.02
C HIS A 107 10.32 4.60 -8.69
N ALA A 108 9.05 4.35 -9.05
CA ALA A 108 7.95 5.26 -8.71
C ALA A 108 7.72 5.30 -7.19
N SER A 109 7.62 4.14 -6.53
CA SER A 109 7.49 4.07 -5.08
C SER A 109 8.74 4.57 -4.35
N LEU A 110 9.95 4.26 -4.86
CA LEU A 110 11.20 4.78 -4.28
C LEU A 110 11.18 6.32 -4.24
N ARG A 111 10.92 6.98 -5.37
CA ARG A 111 10.81 8.44 -5.44
C ARG A 111 9.71 9.00 -4.55
N LEU A 112 8.57 8.30 -4.45
CA LEU A 112 7.47 8.71 -3.59
C LEU A 112 7.93 8.76 -2.12
N PHE A 113 8.51 7.67 -1.61
CA PHE A 113 8.98 7.58 -0.22
C PHE A 113 10.13 8.56 0.06
N GLU A 114 11.10 8.70 -0.83
CA GLU A 114 12.16 9.72 -0.73
C GLU A 114 11.57 11.14 -0.63
N SER A 115 10.56 11.45 -1.44
CA SER A 115 9.88 12.75 -1.40
C SER A 115 9.06 13.00 -0.13
N CYS A 116 8.77 11.93 0.63
CA CYS A 116 8.15 11.96 1.95
C CYS A 116 9.20 11.96 3.09
N GLY A 117 10.50 12.04 2.78
CA GLY A 117 11.58 12.10 3.77
C GLY A 117 12.07 10.75 4.28
N PHE A 118 11.67 9.63 3.65
CA PHE A 118 12.21 8.32 3.98
C PHE A 118 13.59 8.14 3.35
N THR A 119 14.46 7.40 4.04
CA THR A 119 15.79 7.02 3.56
C THR A 119 15.89 5.50 3.45
N ALA A 120 16.41 4.99 2.34
CA ALA A 120 16.68 3.57 2.18
C ALA A 120 17.85 3.13 3.08
N THR A 121 17.69 2.02 3.80
CA THR A 121 18.68 1.55 4.80
C THR A 121 19.34 0.23 4.45
N PHE A 122 18.65 -0.69 3.77
CA PHE A 122 19.18 -1.99 3.38
C PHE A 122 18.63 -2.47 2.04
N ILE A 123 19.34 -3.43 1.44
CA ILE A 123 18.93 -4.18 0.25
C ILE A 123 18.96 -5.66 0.63
N LEU A 124 17.91 -6.40 0.28
CA LEU A 124 17.85 -7.85 0.44
C LEU A 124 18.38 -8.51 -0.85
N PHE A 125 19.34 -9.43 -0.71
CA PHE A 125 19.81 -10.28 -1.80
C PHE A 125 19.18 -11.66 -1.69
N GLU A 126 18.75 -12.23 -2.82
CA GLU A 126 18.18 -13.58 -2.86
C GLU A 126 19.15 -14.59 -3.49
N PRO A 127 19.11 -15.86 -3.06
CA PRO A 127 19.84 -16.92 -3.75
C PRO A 127 19.30 -17.09 -5.18
N PRO A 128 20.09 -17.66 -6.11
CA PRO A 128 19.61 -17.97 -7.45
C PRO A 128 18.33 -18.83 -7.40
N GLY A 129 17.23 -18.33 -7.97
CA GLY A 129 15.94 -19.02 -8.03
C GLY A 129 14.98 -18.79 -6.84
N GLY A 130 15.26 -17.84 -5.95
CA GLY A 130 14.32 -17.43 -4.91
C GLY A 130 13.11 -16.69 -5.47
N GLU A 131 11.90 -17.11 -5.08
CA GLU A 131 10.72 -16.25 -5.06
C GLU A 131 10.61 -15.66 -3.65
N LEU A 132 10.13 -14.40 -3.55
CA LEU A 132 9.85 -13.69 -2.31
C LEU A 132 8.80 -14.44 -1.46
N THR A 133 9.20 -15.49 -0.75
CA THR A 133 8.39 -16.08 0.31
C THR A 133 8.69 -15.31 1.58
N ASN A 134 7.72 -14.51 2.05
CA ASN A 134 7.78 -13.95 3.40
C ASN A 134 7.97 -15.12 4.39
N PRO A 135 8.90 -15.02 5.35
CA PRO A 135 8.89 -15.91 6.50
C PRO A 135 7.71 -15.49 7.39
N SER A 136 6.49 -15.88 7.03
CA SER A 136 5.38 -15.86 7.97
C SER A 136 5.49 -17.10 8.83
N GLY A 137 6.23 -16.99 9.94
CA GLY A 137 6.37 -18.05 10.94
C GLY A 137 7.65 -17.90 11.74
N GLU A 138 7.72 -16.92 12.63
CA GLU A 138 8.51 -17.08 13.85
C GLU A 138 7.73 -18.02 14.80
N GLU A 139 8.48 -18.93 15.41
CA GLU A 139 8.09 -20.05 16.27
C GLU A 139 7.22 -19.68 17.48
#